data_AF-A0A2V6AGM7-F1
#
_entry.id   AF-A0A2V6AGM7-F1
#
_cell.length_a   1.000
_cell.length_b   1.000
_cell.length_c   1.000
_cell.angle_alpha   90.00
_cell.angle_beta   90.00
_cell.angle_gamma   90.00
#
_symmetry.space_group_name_H-M   'P 1'
#
loop_
_entity.id
_entity.type
_entity.pdbx_description
1 polymer ?
#
loop_
_entity_poly.entity_id
_entity_poly.type
_entity_poly.pdbx_seq_one_letter_code
_entity_poly.pdbx_strand_id
1 'polypeptide(L)'
;MVALPCFALSPTARAVCQEGCDTTFNNTFLGDDALVNNTTGTHNVAVGSGALESNTSGFSNTATGSHALFANQTGLGNTAIGAFAGSNLTGSNNTATGEAALFHSKGDSNTADGYKALALNKSGDENTATGEFALYSNTSGNHNTADGQSALRGNTSGSANIALGYLAGSALTTGDNNIAIGNVGVAAESNTIRIGTPGTQQATY
;
A
#
# COMPACT_ATOMS: atom_id res chain seq x y z
N MET A 1 -23.08 57.77 -4.38
CA MET A 1 -23.78 56.58 -3.84
C MET A 1 -23.05 55.36 -4.38
N VAL A 2 -22.45 54.58 -3.48
CA VAL A 2 -21.56 53.45 -3.76
C VAL A 2 -22.34 52.14 -3.68
N ALA A 3 -22.02 51.20 -4.59
CA ALA A 3 -22.29 49.75 -4.59
C ALA A 3 -23.77 49.31 -4.71
N LEU A 4 -24.11 48.29 -5.51
CA LEU A 4 -23.66 46.90 -5.39
C LEU A 4 -23.64 46.22 -6.79
N PRO A 5 -22.50 45.75 -7.32
CA PRO A 5 -22.53 44.82 -8.44
C PRO A 5 -23.10 43.49 -7.94
N CYS A 6 -24.12 43.02 -8.64
CA CYS A 6 -24.78 41.75 -8.39
C CYS A 6 -23.75 40.61 -8.46
N PHE A 7 -23.42 40.00 -7.32
CA PHE A 7 -22.78 38.69 -7.30
C PHE A 7 -23.82 37.68 -7.80
N ALA A 8 -23.85 37.46 -9.11
CA ALA A 8 -24.46 36.25 -9.64
C ALA A 8 -23.63 35.09 -9.11
N LEU A 9 -24.15 34.41 -8.08
CA LEU A 9 -23.69 33.09 -7.69
C LEU A 9 -23.73 32.23 -8.95
N SER A 10 -22.55 31.84 -9.47
CA SER A 10 -22.46 30.82 -10.50
C SER A 10 -23.30 29.64 -10.04
N PRO A 11 -24.24 29.12 -10.86
CA PRO A 11 -24.87 27.86 -10.54
C PRO A 11 -23.76 26.85 -10.28
N THR A 12 -23.93 26.09 -9.20
CA THR A 12 -23.02 25.05 -8.71
C THR A 12 -22.25 24.40 -9.84
N ALA A 13 -20.97 24.79 -10.02
CA ALA A 13 -20.08 24.15 -10.97
C ALA A 13 -19.84 22.71 -10.49
N ARG A 14 -20.71 21.80 -10.93
CA ARG A 14 -20.52 20.37 -10.77
C ARG A 14 -19.79 19.91 -12.03
N ALA A 15 -18.70 19.16 -11.88
CA ALA A 15 -18.10 18.46 -13.01
C ALA A 15 -19.19 17.57 -13.64
N VAL A 16 -19.54 17.85 -14.90
CA VAL A 16 -20.47 17.02 -15.68
C VAL A 16 -19.63 15.90 -16.26
N CYS A 17 -19.92 14.66 -15.89
CA CYS A 17 -19.21 13.52 -16.45
C CYS A 17 -19.62 13.35 -17.92
N GLN A 18 -18.67 13.55 -18.83
CA GLN A 18 -18.87 13.43 -20.29
C GLN A 18 -18.44 12.05 -20.80
N GLU A 19 -17.33 11.52 -20.25
CA GLU A 19 -16.82 10.16 -20.44
C GLU A 19 -16.14 9.72 -19.12
N GLY A 20 -16.17 8.43 -18.78
CA GLY A 20 -15.42 7.93 -17.62
C GLY A 20 -16.16 7.87 -16.28
N CYS A 21 -17.49 7.88 -16.23
CA CYS A 21 -18.19 7.59 -14.97
C CYS A 21 -19.31 6.60 -15.18
N ASP A 22 -19.38 5.63 -14.29
CA ASP A 22 -20.52 4.74 -14.18
C ASP A 22 -21.41 5.25 -13.05
N THR A 23 -22.44 5.99 -13.44
CA THR A 23 -23.42 6.58 -12.51
C THR A 23 -24.41 5.55 -11.97
N THR A 24 -24.47 4.34 -12.52
CA THR A 24 -25.32 3.26 -12.01
C THR A 24 -24.72 2.64 -10.77
N PHE A 25 -23.38 2.54 -10.74
CA PHE A 25 -22.63 1.90 -9.65
C PHE A 25 -21.75 2.89 -8.85
N ASN A 26 -21.89 4.20 -9.09
CA ASN A 26 -21.11 5.27 -8.45
C ASN A 26 -19.58 5.12 -8.62
N ASN A 27 -19.12 4.62 -9.77
CA ASN A 27 -17.69 4.53 -10.05
C ASN A 27 -17.20 5.74 -10.85
N THR A 28 -15.97 6.18 -10.60
CA THR A 28 -15.26 7.22 -11.36
C THR A 28 -14.05 6.59 -12.01
N PHE A 29 -13.85 6.79 -13.32
CA PHE A 29 -12.69 6.26 -14.03
C PHE A 29 -12.16 7.20 -15.12
N LEU A 30 -10.85 7.11 -15.39
CA LEU A 30 -10.20 7.85 -16.46
C LEU A 30 -8.96 7.07 -16.93
N GLY A 31 -9.00 6.59 -18.17
CA GLY A 31 -7.90 5.82 -18.76
C GLY A 31 -8.41 4.70 -19.66
N ASP A 32 -7.56 4.27 -20.58
CA ASP A 32 -7.81 3.10 -21.43
C ASP A 32 -7.96 1.84 -20.56
N ASP A 33 -8.96 1.01 -20.85
CA ASP A 33 -9.31 -0.21 -20.11
C ASP A 33 -9.58 -0.06 -18.59
N ALA A 34 -9.73 1.17 -18.08
CA ALA A 34 -10.07 1.40 -16.69
C ALA A 34 -11.50 0.88 -16.37
N LEU A 35 -11.62 0.00 -15.36
CA LEU A 35 -12.88 -0.66 -14.94
C LEU A 35 -13.62 -1.49 -16.01
N VAL A 36 -12.99 -1.88 -17.12
CA VAL A 36 -13.70 -2.55 -18.24
C VAL A 36 -14.39 -3.85 -17.83
N ASN A 37 -13.83 -4.65 -16.92
CA ASN A 37 -14.46 -5.91 -16.48
C ASN A 37 -15.22 -5.79 -15.14
N ASN A 38 -15.68 -4.59 -14.77
CA ASN A 38 -16.51 -4.44 -13.58
C ASN A 38 -17.93 -4.98 -13.78
N THR A 39 -18.35 -5.90 -12.89
CA THR A 39 -19.67 -6.55 -12.98
C THR A 39 -20.66 -5.99 -11.97
N THR A 40 -20.26 -5.90 -10.68
CA THR A 40 -21.13 -5.45 -9.58
C THR A 40 -20.43 -4.53 -8.59
N GLY A 41 -19.14 -4.23 -8.80
CA GLY A 41 -18.36 -3.36 -7.93
C GLY A 41 -18.86 -1.93 -7.95
N THR A 42 -18.92 -1.29 -6.78
CA THR A 42 -19.45 0.07 -6.63
C THR A 42 -18.47 0.99 -5.90
N HIS A 43 -18.62 2.30 -6.07
CA HIS A 43 -17.83 3.33 -5.36
C HIS A 43 -16.30 3.25 -5.57
N ASN A 44 -15.86 2.78 -6.74
CA ASN A 44 -14.44 2.70 -7.09
C ASN A 44 -13.98 3.96 -7.83
N VAL A 45 -12.71 4.33 -7.63
CA VAL A 45 -12.00 5.37 -8.38
C VAL A 45 -10.85 4.72 -9.14
N ALA A 46 -10.80 4.84 -10.46
CA ALA A 46 -9.77 4.23 -11.31
C ALA A 46 -9.16 5.26 -12.28
N VAL A 47 -7.96 5.74 -12.03
CA VAL A 47 -7.29 6.75 -12.86
C VAL A 47 -5.97 6.21 -13.38
N GLY A 48 -5.91 5.90 -14.67
CA GLY A 48 -4.75 5.30 -15.35
C GLY A 48 -5.15 4.18 -16.30
N SER A 49 -4.30 3.89 -17.28
CA SER A 49 -4.51 2.75 -18.20
C SER A 49 -4.46 1.42 -17.43
N GLY A 50 -5.47 0.57 -17.64
CA GLY A 50 -5.61 -0.73 -16.96
C GLY A 50 -5.87 -0.63 -15.44
N ALA A 51 -6.19 0.55 -14.91
CA ALA A 51 -6.50 0.71 -13.48
C ALA A 51 -7.82 -0.01 -13.15
N LEU A 52 -7.80 -0.91 -12.17
CA LEU A 52 -8.94 -1.76 -11.78
C LEU A 52 -9.58 -2.55 -12.94
N GLU A 53 -8.82 -2.88 -13.99
CA GLU A 53 -9.35 -3.53 -15.20
C GLU A 53 -10.14 -4.81 -14.92
N SER A 54 -9.66 -5.66 -13.99
CA SER A 54 -10.29 -6.95 -13.64
C SER A 54 -11.05 -6.92 -12.30
N ASN A 55 -11.58 -5.77 -11.88
CA ASN A 55 -12.35 -5.67 -10.64
C ASN A 55 -13.79 -6.19 -10.81
N THR A 56 -14.09 -7.44 -10.44
CA THR A 56 -15.41 -8.01 -10.67
C THR A 56 -16.49 -7.53 -9.69
N SER A 57 -16.22 -7.56 -8.37
CA SER A 57 -17.21 -7.26 -7.32
C SER A 57 -16.66 -6.41 -6.16
N GLY A 58 -15.42 -5.91 -6.27
CA GLY A 58 -14.80 -5.08 -5.24
C GLY A 58 -15.48 -3.71 -5.11
N PHE A 59 -15.58 -3.21 -3.87
CA PHE A 59 -16.21 -1.94 -3.53
C PHE A 59 -15.25 -1.01 -2.79
N SER A 60 -15.41 0.30 -3.00
CA SER A 60 -14.63 1.36 -2.34
C SER A 60 -13.12 1.29 -2.54
N ASN A 61 -12.68 0.89 -3.74
CA ASN A 61 -11.25 0.90 -4.07
C ASN A 61 -10.85 2.20 -4.76
N THR A 62 -9.67 2.73 -4.43
CA THR A 62 -9.04 3.87 -5.12
C THR A 62 -7.77 3.40 -5.80
N ALA A 63 -7.70 3.47 -7.13
CA ALA A 63 -6.54 3.12 -7.94
C ALA A 63 -6.13 4.33 -8.79
N THR A 64 -4.90 4.81 -8.62
CA THR A 64 -4.32 5.89 -9.42
C THR A 64 -2.93 5.51 -9.90
N GLY A 65 -2.77 5.30 -11.21
CA GLY A 65 -1.54 4.81 -11.84
C GLY A 65 -1.83 3.75 -12.89
N SER A 66 -0.90 3.55 -13.83
CA SER A 66 -1.02 2.47 -14.82
C SER A 66 -1.05 1.11 -14.12
N HIS A 67 -2.06 0.30 -14.40
CA HIS A 67 -2.27 -1.03 -13.81
C HIS A 67 -2.34 -1.04 -12.27
N ALA A 68 -2.68 0.09 -11.64
CA ALA A 68 -2.98 0.12 -10.21
C ALA A 68 -4.21 -0.75 -9.91
N LEU A 69 -4.11 -1.66 -8.93
CA LEU A 69 -5.14 -2.68 -8.60
C LEU A 69 -5.65 -3.49 -9.81
N PHE A 70 -4.83 -3.68 -10.85
CA PHE A 70 -5.22 -4.31 -12.13
C PHE A 70 -6.09 -5.58 -11.96
N ALA A 71 -5.72 -6.47 -11.02
CA ALA A 71 -6.39 -7.75 -10.78
C ALA A 71 -7.09 -7.86 -9.41
N ASN A 72 -7.74 -6.79 -8.93
CA ASN A 72 -8.48 -6.83 -7.67
C ASN A 72 -9.91 -7.40 -7.83
N GLN A 73 -10.07 -8.73 -7.88
CA GLN A 73 -11.37 -9.37 -8.19
C GLN A 73 -12.45 -9.13 -7.10
N THR A 74 -12.08 -9.23 -5.82
CA THR A 74 -13.02 -9.21 -4.67
C THR A 74 -12.59 -8.30 -3.52
N GLY A 75 -11.39 -7.74 -3.54
CA GLY A 75 -10.86 -6.95 -2.42
C GLY A 75 -11.63 -5.64 -2.22
N LEU A 76 -11.85 -5.30 -0.95
CA LEU A 76 -12.65 -4.16 -0.52
C LEU A 76 -11.76 -3.09 0.12
N GLY A 77 -12.06 -1.81 -0.13
CA GLY A 77 -11.44 -0.70 0.61
C GLY A 77 -9.93 -0.54 0.38
N ASN A 78 -9.39 -0.98 -0.75
CA ASN A 78 -7.97 -0.83 -1.06
C ASN A 78 -7.66 0.54 -1.68
N THR A 79 -6.57 1.17 -1.25
CA THR A 79 -6.01 2.38 -1.87
C THR A 79 -4.67 2.05 -2.52
N ALA A 80 -4.52 2.34 -3.81
CA ALA A 80 -3.31 2.12 -4.57
C ALA A 80 -2.95 3.35 -5.40
N ILE A 81 -1.77 3.92 -5.17
CA ILE A 81 -1.27 5.12 -5.84
C ILE A 81 0.14 4.83 -6.35
N GLY A 82 0.29 4.65 -7.66
CA GLY A 82 1.54 4.29 -8.32
C GLY A 82 1.33 3.27 -9.43
N ALA A 83 2.27 3.18 -10.37
CA ALA A 83 2.20 2.15 -11.40
C ALA A 83 2.31 0.75 -10.76
N PHE A 84 1.42 -0.16 -11.12
CA PHE A 84 1.33 -1.52 -10.58
C PHE A 84 1.13 -1.61 -9.05
N ALA A 85 0.79 -0.51 -8.37
CA ALA A 85 0.51 -0.54 -6.93
C ALA A 85 -0.68 -1.48 -6.67
N GLY A 86 -0.50 -2.45 -5.75
CA GLY A 86 -1.52 -3.45 -5.42
C GLY A 86 -1.96 -4.36 -6.58
N SER A 87 -1.16 -4.48 -7.64
CA SER A 87 -1.53 -5.26 -8.83
C SER A 87 -1.50 -6.77 -8.54
N ASN A 88 -2.66 -7.38 -8.27
CA ASN A 88 -2.92 -8.77 -7.80
C ASN A 88 -3.26 -8.87 -6.30
N LEU A 89 -3.85 -7.82 -5.72
CA LEU A 89 -4.45 -7.89 -4.39
C LEU A 89 -5.76 -8.68 -4.41
N THR A 90 -5.88 -9.68 -3.53
CA THR A 90 -7.18 -10.30 -3.20
C THR A 90 -7.67 -9.93 -1.80
N GLY A 91 -6.77 -9.42 -0.95
CA GLY A 91 -7.09 -8.94 0.39
C GLY A 91 -7.78 -7.57 0.38
N SER A 92 -8.26 -7.15 1.54
CA SER A 92 -9.03 -5.94 1.79
C SER A 92 -8.31 -4.97 2.73
N ASN A 93 -8.72 -3.71 2.70
CA ASN A 93 -8.23 -2.62 3.56
C ASN A 93 -6.72 -2.37 3.46
N ASN A 94 -6.12 -2.60 2.29
CA ASN A 94 -4.70 -2.35 2.07
C ASN A 94 -4.46 -0.93 1.50
N THR A 95 -3.38 -0.28 1.93
CA THR A 95 -2.90 0.99 1.37
C THR A 95 -1.53 0.78 0.73
N ALA A 96 -1.40 1.07 -0.56
CA ALA A 96 -0.21 0.90 -1.38
C ALA A 96 0.15 2.21 -2.09
N THR A 97 1.20 2.88 -1.67
CA THR A 97 1.71 4.10 -2.30
C THR A 97 3.11 3.84 -2.82
N GLY A 98 3.38 4.16 -4.09
CA GLY A 98 4.64 3.88 -4.76
C GLY A 98 4.52 2.79 -5.84
N GLU A 99 5.45 2.81 -6.79
CA GLU A 99 5.46 1.83 -7.88
C GLU A 99 5.67 0.41 -7.32
N ALA A 100 4.77 -0.50 -7.72
CA ALA A 100 4.74 -1.90 -7.30
C ALA A 100 4.73 -2.13 -5.77
N ALA A 101 4.32 -1.13 -4.98
CA ALA A 101 3.99 -1.34 -3.57
C ALA A 101 2.86 -2.37 -3.47
N LEU A 102 2.97 -3.35 -2.55
CA LEU A 102 1.98 -4.41 -2.37
C LEU A 102 1.61 -5.18 -3.65
N PHE A 103 2.53 -5.27 -4.63
CA PHE A 103 2.28 -5.90 -5.93
C PHE A 103 1.61 -7.29 -5.78
N HIS A 104 2.14 -8.20 -4.98
CA HIS A 104 1.50 -9.47 -4.71
C HIS A 104 1.13 -9.61 -3.23
N SER A 105 -0.15 -9.44 -2.90
CA SER A 105 -0.64 -9.77 -1.55
C SER A 105 -2.05 -10.35 -1.50
N LYS A 106 -2.21 -11.37 -0.66
CA LYS A 106 -3.52 -11.89 -0.27
C LYS A 106 -3.91 -11.48 1.15
N GLY A 107 -3.02 -10.79 1.86
CA GLY A 107 -3.25 -10.37 3.23
C GLY A 107 -4.10 -9.10 3.31
N ASP A 108 -4.70 -8.92 4.48
CA ASP A 108 -5.59 -7.83 4.83
C ASP A 108 -4.87 -6.76 5.67
N SER A 109 -5.37 -5.53 5.60
CA SER A 109 -4.98 -4.43 6.50
C SER A 109 -3.49 -4.07 6.47
N ASN A 110 -2.82 -4.19 5.33
CA ASN A 110 -1.42 -3.80 5.19
C ASN A 110 -1.26 -2.36 4.67
N THR A 111 -0.23 -1.66 5.15
CA THR A 111 0.19 -0.36 4.64
C THR A 111 1.59 -0.46 4.05
N ALA A 112 1.76 -0.10 2.79
CA ALA A 112 3.03 -0.06 2.08
C ALA A 112 3.22 1.29 1.40
N ASP A 113 4.26 2.02 1.76
CA ASP A 113 4.61 3.33 1.19
C ASP A 113 6.07 3.32 0.74
N GLY A 114 6.31 3.28 -0.57
CA GLY A 114 7.63 3.27 -1.18
C GLY A 114 7.73 2.30 -2.36
N TYR A 115 8.76 2.48 -3.19
CA TYR A 115 9.02 1.59 -4.31
C TYR A 115 9.20 0.14 -3.83
N LYS A 116 8.33 -0.75 -4.32
CA LYS A 116 8.28 -2.18 -3.94
C LYS A 116 8.24 -2.44 -2.43
N ALA A 117 7.70 -1.51 -1.63
CA ALA A 117 7.40 -1.80 -0.24
C ALA A 117 6.39 -2.96 -0.18
N LEU A 118 6.69 -3.96 0.65
CA LEU A 118 5.81 -5.12 0.91
C LEU A 118 5.41 -5.94 -0.35
N ALA A 119 6.22 -5.88 -1.42
CA ALA A 119 5.81 -6.35 -2.75
C ALA A 119 5.55 -7.87 -2.89
N LEU A 120 6.15 -8.71 -2.03
CA LEU A 120 6.01 -10.18 -2.10
C LEU A 120 5.17 -10.80 -0.97
N ASN A 121 4.39 -9.98 -0.24
CA ASN A 121 3.57 -10.38 0.91
C ASN A 121 2.46 -11.38 0.59
N LYS A 122 2.76 -12.69 0.49
CA LYS A 122 1.78 -13.70 0.04
C LYS A 122 0.51 -13.77 0.89
N SER A 123 0.60 -13.74 2.22
CA SER A 123 -0.55 -13.90 3.13
C SER A 123 -0.37 -13.22 4.49
N GLY A 124 0.58 -12.30 4.63
CA GLY A 124 0.80 -11.60 5.89
C GLY A 124 -0.21 -10.48 6.10
N ASP A 125 -0.76 -10.38 7.30
CA ASP A 125 -1.77 -9.39 7.67
C ASP A 125 -1.18 -8.31 8.59
N GLU A 126 -1.77 -7.13 8.56
CA GLU A 126 -1.51 -6.04 9.52
C GLU A 126 -0.04 -5.58 9.55
N ASN A 127 0.65 -5.59 8.39
CA ASN A 127 2.02 -5.09 8.29
C ASN A 127 2.05 -3.62 7.85
N THR A 128 3.00 -2.85 8.39
CA THR A 128 3.31 -1.48 7.95
C THR A 128 4.74 -1.44 7.42
N ALA A 129 4.92 -1.01 6.18
CA ALA A 129 6.19 -0.92 5.50
C ALA A 129 6.36 0.45 4.82
N THR A 130 7.21 1.30 5.36
CA THR A 130 7.51 2.64 4.84
C THR A 130 8.97 2.68 4.40
N GLY A 131 9.23 2.98 3.14
CA GLY A 131 10.55 3.03 2.53
C GLY A 131 10.72 2.09 1.36
N GLU A 132 11.68 2.41 0.49
CA GLU A 132 12.04 1.56 -0.65
C GLU A 132 12.46 0.16 -0.17
N PHE A 133 11.83 -0.88 -0.71
CA PHE A 133 12.02 -2.29 -0.34
C PHE A 133 11.80 -2.63 1.15
N ALA A 134 11.13 -1.77 1.92
CA ALA A 134 10.72 -2.12 3.28
C ALA A 134 9.83 -3.37 3.26
N LEU A 135 10.16 -4.35 4.09
CA LEU A 135 9.46 -5.64 4.21
C LEU A 135 9.24 -6.41 2.88
N TYR A 136 10.11 -6.18 1.88
CA TYR A 136 9.95 -6.69 0.50
C TYR A 136 9.64 -8.19 0.39
N SER A 137 10.31 -9.03 1.20
CA SER A 137 10.26 -10.50 1.06
C SER A 137 9.26 -11.19 2.00
N ASN A 138 8.39 -10.44 2.70
CA ASN A 138 7.44 -11.06 3.63
C ASN A 138 6.59 -12.08 2.88
N THR A 139 6.35 -13.26 3.46
CA THR A 139 5.47 -14.27 2.86
C THR A 139 4.25 -14.53 3.72
N SER A 140 4.42 -14.66 5.03
CA SER A 140 3.34 -14.94 5.97
C SER A 140 3.48 -14.26 7.33
N GLY A 141 4.45 -13.36 7.49
CA GLY A 141 4.66 -12.65 8.74
C GLY A 141 3.57 -11.62 8.98
N ASN A 142 3.07 -11.53 10.21
CA ASN A 142 1.99 -10.60 10.58
C ASN A 142 2.49 -9.53 11.55
N HIS A 143 1.79 -8.40 11.62
CA HIS A 143 2.03 -7.35 12.61
C HIS A 143 3.47 -6.79 12.62
N ASN A 144 4.15 -6.78 11.48
CA ASN A 144 5.49 -6.20 11.40
C ASN A 144 5.43 -4.71 11.05
N THR A 145 6.32 -3.93 11.65
CA THR A 145 6.54 -2.51 11.34
C THR A 145 7.95 -2.33 10.81
N ALA A 146 8.09 -1.93 9.55
CA ALA A 146 9.37 -1.62 8.91
C ALA A 146 9.36 -0.18 8.41
N ASP A 147 10.17 0.69 9.02
CA ASP A 147 10.31 2.09 8.60
C ASP A 147 11.78 2.36 8.24
N GLY A 148 12.04 2.64 6.97
CA GLY A 148 13.35 2.88 6.41
C GLY A 148 13.63 2.04 5.15
N GLN A 149 14.52 2.54 4.30
CA GLN A 149 14.94 1.79 3.11
C GLN A 149 15.48 0.41 3.50
N SER A 150 14.88 -0.63 2.93
CA SER A 150 15.21 -2.04 3.16
C SER A 150 15.11 -2.51 4.61
N ALA A 151 14.34 -1.82 5.46
CA ALA A 151 14.00 -2.31 6.79
C ALA A 151 13.22 -3.63 6.70
N LEU A 152 13.62 -4.64 7.48
CA LEU A 152 13.12 -6.04 7.44
C LEU A 152 13.02 -6.65 6.03
N ARG A 153 13.83 -6.19 5.07
CA ARG A 153 13.78 -6.66 3.67
C ARG A 153 13.83 -8.18 3.52
N GLY A 154 14.56 -8.85 4.40
CA GLY A 154 14.76 -10.31 4.40
C GLY A 154 13.67 -11.10 5.13
N ASN A 155 12.75 -10.47 5.87
CA ASN A 155 11.75 -11.20 6.65
C ASN A 155 10.84 -12.00 5.74
N THR A 156 10.66 -13.29 6.03
CA THR A 156 9.80 -14.19 5.26
C THR A 156 8.59 -14.65 6.06
N SER A 157 8.74 -15.01 7.33
CA SER A 157 7.62 -15.51 8.15
C SER A 157 7.62 -14.97 9.58
N GLY A 158 8.60 -14.14 9.96
CA GLY A 158 8.66 -13.55 11.30
C GLY A 158 7.51 -12.58 11.52
N SER A 159 6.94 -12.60 12.72
CA SER A 159 5.80 -11.77 13.11
C SER A 159 6.13 -10.85 14.28
N ALA A 160 5.36 -9.76 14.42
CA ALA A 160 5.50 -8.79 15.49
C ALA A 160 6.92 -8.19 15.62
N ASN A 161 7.64 -8.03 14.50
CA ASN A 161 8.94 -7.38 14.48
C ASN A 161 8.82 -5.88 14.19
N ILE A 162 9.61 -5.07 14.89
CA ILE A 162 9.73 -3.63 14.65
C ILE A 162 11.14 -3.35 14.14
N ALA A 163 11.28 -2.73 12.98
CA ALA A 163 12.54 -2.28 12.44
C ALA A 163 12.50 -0.83 11.99
N LEU A 164 13.38 -0.01 12.55
CA LEU A 164 13.44 1.42 12.32
C LEU A 164 14.84 1.83 11.85
N GLY A 165 14.93 2.39 10.65
CA GLY A 165 16.14 2.90 10.01
C GLY A 165 16.61 2.10 8.79
N TYR A 166 17.57 2.68 8.06
CA TYR A 166 18.21 2.04 6.90
C TYR A 166 18.77 0.66 7.26
N LEU A 167 18.35 -0.37 6.51
CA LEU A 167 18.71 -1.78 6.70
C LEU A 167 18.37 -2.39 8.08
N ALA A 168 17.55 -1.71 8.90
CA ALA A 168 17.18 -2.22 10.20
C ALA A 168 16.47 -3.58 10.07
N GLY A 169 16.90 -4.60 10.82
CA GLY A 169 16.35 -5.94 10.76
C GLY A 169 16.50 -6.65 9.40
N SER A 170 17.30 -6.14 8.47
CA SER A 170 17.43 -6.72 7.12
C SER A 170 17.93 -8.18 7.10
N ALA A 171 18.64 -8.62 8.16
CA ALA A 171 19.09 -9.99 8.34
C ALA A 171 18.06 -10.90 9.06
N LEU A 172 16.97 -10.35 9.60
CA LEU A 172 15.90 -11.14 10.21
C LEU A 172 15.08 -11.82 9.12
N THR A 173 15.40 -13.09 8.81
CA THR A 173 14.68 -13.88 7.81
C THR A 173 13.42 -14.54 8.37
N THR A 174 13.46 -14.90 9.64
CA THR A 174 12.40 -15.51 10.45
C THR A 174 12.56 -15.04 11.89
N GLY A 175 11.68 -15.49 12.78
CA GLY A 175 11.74 -15.16 14.20
C GLY A 175 10.86 -13.97 14.54
N ASP A 176 10.36 -13.97 15.77
CA ASP A 176 9.22 -13.17 16.18
C ASP A 176 9.59 -12.22 17.31
N ASN A 177 8.84 -11.13 17.45
CA ASN A 177 8.92 -10.20 18.58
C ASN A 177 10.29 -9.53 18.74
N ASN A 178 10.98 -9.20 17.65
CA ASN A 178 12.24 -8.46 17.70
C ASN A 178 12.03 -6.96 17.51
N ILE A 179 12.91 -6.16 18.12
CA ILE A 179 12.99 -4.72 17.87
C ILE A 179 14.41 -4.40 17.38
N ALA A 180 14.54 -3.90 16.16
CA ALA A 180 15.80 -3.52 15.54
C ALA A 180 15.79 -2.03 15.17
N ILE A 181 16.59 -1.21 15.85
CA ILE A 181 16.67 0.23 15.58
C ILE A 181 18.08 0.54 15.09
N GLY A 182 18.23 0.88 13.82
CA GLY A 182 19.55 1.13 13.21
C GLY A 182 20.52 -0.06 13.33
N ASN A 183 19.99 -1.28 13.41
CA ASN A 183 20.75 -2.52 13.54
C ASN A 183 20.24 -3.55 12.54
N VAL A 184 21.13 -4.25 11.84
CA VAL A 184 20.77 -5.22 10.80
C VAL A 184 20.03 -6.48 11.30
N GLY A 185 20.07 -6.76 12.60
CA GLY A 185 19.47 -7.97 13.18
C GLY A 185 20.35 -9.21 13.03
N VAL A 186 19.84 -10.35 13.48
CA VAL A 186 20.46 -11.68 13.33
C VAL A 186 19.41 -12.65 12.83
N ALA A 187 19.77 -13.51 11.88
CA ALA A 187 18.82 -14.45 11.28
C ALA A 187 18.18 -15.37 12.33
N ALA A 188 16.86 -15.56 12.22
CA ALA A 188 16.04 -16.40 13.09
C ALA A 188 16.03 -16.04 14.59
N GLU A 189 16.54 -14.87 14.95
CA GLU A 189 16.44 -14.36 16.31
C GLU A 189 14.98 -14.08 16.68
N SER A 190 14.60 -14.29 17.94
CA SER A 190 13.28 -13.97 18.46
C SER A 190 13.40 -13.28 19.82
N ASN A 191 12.40 -12.48 20.18
CA ASN A 191 12.27 -11.83 21.49
C ASN A 191 13.48 -10.96 21.87
N THR A 192 14.14 -10.34 20.88
CA THR A 192 15.40 -9.61 21.11
C THR A 192 15.30 -8.15 20.68
N ILE A 193 15.91 -7.27 21.47
CA ILE A 193 16.05 -5.84 21.17
C ILE A 193 17.49 -5.55 20.77
N ARG A 194 17.67 -4.92 19.61
CA ARG A 194 18.95 -4.44 19.08
C ARG A 194 18.85 -2.96 18.73
N ILE A 195 19.72 -2.15 19.30
CA ILE A 195 19.75 -0.71 19.06
C ILE A 195 21.18 -0.33 18.67
N GLY A 196 21.31 0.30 17.49
CA GLY A 196 22.57 0.79 16.96
C GLY A 196 23.51 -0.31 16.49
N THR A 197 24.71 0.07 16.06
CA THR A 197 25.75 -0.87 15.63
C THR A 197 26.80 -1.00 16.74
N PRO A 198 27.21 -2.22 17.13
CA PRO A 198 28.24 -2.41 18.14
C PRO A 198 29.49 -1.56 17.85
N GLY A 199 29.92 -0.78 18.85
CA GLY A 199 31.09 0.10 18.74
C GLY A 199 30.84 1.49 18.13
N THR A 200 29.67 1.75 17.52
CA THR A 200 29.33 3.07 16.96
C THR A 200 28.75 4.00 18.03
N GLN A 201 27.65 3.59 18.67
CA GLN A 201 27.06 4.30 19.80
C GLN A 201 27.81 3.91 21.08
N GLN A 202 28.47 4.87 21.73
CA GLN A 202 29.26 4.64 22.95
C GLN A 202 28.54 5.07 24.23
N ALA A 203 27.33 5.63 24.12
CA ALA A 203 26.51 6.02 25.25
C ALA A 203 25.02 5.85 24.94
N THR A 204 24.26 5.46 25.96
CA THR A 204 22.79 5.44 25.98
C THR A 204 22.35 6.48 27.01
N TYR A 205 21.43 7.36 26.64
CA TYR A 205 20.93 8.47 27.48
C TYR A 205 19.45 8.34 27.74
#